data_AF-A0A5N5LYY2-F1
#
_entry.id   AF-A0A5N5LYY2-F1
#
_cell.length_a   1.000
_cell.length_b   1.000
_cell.length_c   1.000
_cell.angle_alpha   90.00
_cell.angle_beta   90.00
_cell.angle_gamma   90.00
#
_symmetry.space_group_name_H-M   'P 1'
#
loop_
_entity.id
_entity.type
_entity.pdbx_description
1 polymer ?
#
loop_
_entity_poly.entity_id
_entity_poly.type
_entity_poly.pdbx_seq_one_letter_code
_entity_poly.pdbx_strand_id
1 'polypeptide(L)'
;MESWFLILVSISISFFLKIVFNKFLTSKKLPPGPLTFPFIGNLLWLRMSASKVEPILRSLHAKFGPMVTLRIGTRTAIFVADRTLAHEALILSSAVYADRPPPGATRRLINSNLHIISSSSYGPTWRLLRRNLTAEILHPSRVKSYTHARNWVLQILQNRFESQAKAGRPICAMEHFQYAMFCLLVLMCFGDKLDEDQIKRIKEVQRQMIVNFGKFNILNFWPRVTKILLRNRWKELFFLRKCQDDVLIPLIRARKKAKEERVNKTKKDKKDYEDEYVSSYVDTLLDLELPEEKRKLREEEMWKAVDGDDVDLSEKEEFTVVMKNPLQAQTSSSAEPIPKQSIDLEVERMKVTFHVVPTENYPNSEMASGSAERAAFYLKWAP
;
A
#
# COMPACT_ATOMS: atom_id res chain seq x y z
N MET A 1 -16.18 -25.33 55.51
CA MET A 1 -14.96 -25.53 54.69
C MET A 1 -14.83 -24.48 53.56
N GLU A 2 -15.42 -23.28 53.68
CA GLU A 2 -15.53 -22.34 52.56
C GLU A 2 -14.62 -21.10 52.71
N SER A 3 -14.35 -20.66 53.95
CA SER A 3 -13.60 -19.42 54.20
C SER A 3 -12.12 -19.49 53.83
N TRP A 4 -11.48 -20.66 54.01
CA TRP A 4 -10.06 -20.84 53.67
C TRP A 4 -9.82 -20.79 52.15
N PHE A 5 -10.78 -21.25 51.35
CA PHE A 5 -10.73 -21.18 49.89
C PHE A 5 -10.84 -19.73 49.40
N LEU A 6 -11.74 -18.93 49.97
CA LEU A 6 -11.88 -17.51 49.64
C LEU A 6 -10.62 -16.71 49.96
N ILE A 7 -9.93 -17.01 51.07
CA ILE A 7 -8.66 -16.38 51.43
C ILE A 7 -7.58 -16.73 50.42
N LEU A 8 -7.46 -18.01 50.03
CA LEU A 8 -6.50 -18.45 49.01
C LEU A 8 -6.75 -17.82 47.64
N VAL A 9 -8.01 -17.70 47.23
CA VAL A 9 -8.40 -17.02 45.98
C VAL A 9 -8.06 -15.54 46.04
N SER A 10 -8.35 -14.86 47.16
CA SER A 10 -8.03 -13.43 47.35
C SER A 10 -6.52 -13.16 47.32
N ILE A 11 -5.71 -14.00 47.97
CA ILE A 11 -4.25 -13.91 47.94
C ILE A 11 -3.72 -14.15 46.53
N SER A 12 -4.27 -15.14 45.82
CA SER A 12 -3.87 -15.45 44.44
C SER A 12 -4.21 -14.30 43.48
N ILE A 13 -5.40 -13.70 43.61
CA ILE A 13 -5.82 -12.52 42.84
C ILE A 13 -4.92 -11.33 43.17
N SER A 14 -4.64 -11.07 44.45
CA SER A 14 -3.79 -9.95 44.88
C SER A 14 -2.35 -10.10 44.39
N PHE A 15 -1.80 -11.31 44.43
CA PHE A 15 -0.46 -11.61 43.90
C PHE A 15 -0.41 -11.47 42.38
N PHE A 16 -1.45 -11.96 41.68
CA PHE A 16 -1.59 -11.77 40.23
C PHE A 16 -1.69 -10.29 39.86
N LEU A 17 -2.54 -9.52 40.55
CA LEU A 17 -2.65 -8.07 40.37
C LEU A 17 -1.31 -7.39 40.64
N LYS A 18 -0.59 -7.73 41.71
CA LYS A 18 0.72 -7.15 42.03
C LYS A 18 1.75 -7.43 40.92
N ILE A 19 1.82 -8.64 40.39
CA ILE A 19 2.72 -8.98 39.27
C ILE A 19 2.35 -8.17 38.02
N VAL A 20 1.06 -8.08 37.71
CA VAL A 20 0.55 -7.32 36.57
C VAL A 20 0.90 -5.84 36.73
N PHE A 21 0.59 -5.22 37.87
CA PHE A 21 0.90 -3.82 38.17
C PHE A 21 2.42 -3.51 38.16
N ASN A 22 3.26 -4.40 38.71
CA ASN A 22 4.71 -4.16 38.74
C ASN A 22 5.34 -4.23 37.33
N LYS A 23 4.77 -5.03 36.42
CA LYS A 23 5.11 -5.01 34.98
C LYS A 23 4.61 -3.75 34.26
N PHE A 24 3.55 -3.10 34.76
CA PHE A 24 3.09 -1.80 34.23
C PHE A 24 3.99 -0.64 34.65
N LEU A 25 4.50 -0.68 35.88
CA LEU A 25 5.24 0.43 36.51
C LEU A 25 6.74 0.41 36.26
N THR A 26 7.28 -0.63 35.61
CA THR A 26 8.68 -0.65 35.17
C THR A 26 8.88 0.34 34.01
N SER A 27 9.16 1.58 34.41
CA SER A 27 9.48 2.72 33.54
C SER A 27 10.78 2.45 32.79
N LYS A 28 10.67 2.02 31.54
CA LYS A 28 11.70 2.35 30.55
C LYS A 28 11.52 3.84 30.21
N LYS A 29 12.63 4.54 29.93
CA LYS A 29 12.66 5.94 29.47
C LYS A 29 11.93 6.08 28.13
N LEU A 30 10.60 6.02 28.16
CA LEU A 30 9.73 6.13 27.00
C LEU A 30 9.12 7.53 26.97
N PRO A 31 8.86 8.08 25.77
CA PRO A 31 8.11 9.32 25.60
C PRO A 31 6.73 9.25 26.27
N PRO A 32 6.13 10.39 26.64
CA PRO A 32 4.82 10.43 27.27
C PRO A 32 3.74 9.81 26.36
N GLY A 33 2.67 9.31 26.96
CA GLY A 33 1.59 8.67 26.23
C GLY A 33 0.37 8.39 27.09
N PRO A 34 -0.79 8.11 26.48
CA PRO A 34 -2.00 7.74 27.22
C PRO A 34 -1.78 6.44 28.00
N LEU A 35 -2.31 6.38 29.22
CA LEU A 35 -2.34 5.16 30.01
C LEU A 35 -3.22 4.11 29.32
N THR A 36 -2.61 3.02 28.86
CA THR A 36 -3.32 1.92 28.21
C THR A 36 -3.41 0.72 29.16
N PHE A 37 -4.63 0.32 29.50
CA PHE A 37 -4.88 -1.00 30.09
C PHE A 37 -4.67 -2.10 29.02
N PRO A 38 -4.02 -3.23 29.36
CA PRO A 38 -3.53 -4.24 28.41
C PRO A 38 -4.61 -4.96 27.60
N PHE A 39 -5.88 -4.85 27.97
CA PHE A 39 -6.98 -5.50 27.25
C PHE A 39 -7.92 -4.48 26.60
N ILE A 40 -8.28 -3.41 27.31
CA ILE A 40 -9.22 -2.39 26.83
C ILE A 40 -8.57 -1.49 25.76
N GLY A 41 -7.30 -1.11 25.95
CA GLY A 41 -6.57 -0.30 24.96
C GLY A 41 -6.43 -1.02 23.63
N ASN A 42 -6.19 -2.33 23.67
CA ASN A 42 -5.95 -3.15 22.48
C ASN A 42 -7.23 -3.33 21.64
N LEU A 43 -8.38 -3.52 22.29
CA LEU A 43 -9.65 -3.63 21.58
C LEU A 43 -10.05 -2.32 20.88
N LEU A 44 -9.71 -1.18 21.47
CA LEU A 44 -10.00 0.13 20.89
C LEU A 44 -9.23 0.35 19.58
N TRP A 45 -7.95 -0.04 19.54
CA TRP A 45 -7.13 0.04 18.32
C TRP A 45 -7.62 -0.94 17.24
N LEU A 46 -8.06 -2.14 17.61
CA LEU A 46 -8.57 -3.15 16.67
C LEU A 46 -9.87 -2.72 15.95
N ARG A 47 -10.75 -1.98 16.64
CA ARG A 47 -11.98 -1.44 16.05
C ARG A 47 -11.74 -0.13 15.29
N MET A 48 -10.54 0.44 15.40
CA MET A 48 -10.24 1.74 14.84
C MET A 48 -10.10 1.67 13.32
N SER A 49 -10.91 2.44 12.61
CA SER A 49 -10.71 2.65 11.18
C SER A 49 -9.43 3.46 10.94
N ALA A 50 -8.72 3.16 9.84
CA ALA A 50 -7.53 3.90 9.43
C ALA A 50 -7.78 5.42 9.33
N SER A 51 -9.00 5.84 8.96
CA SER A 51 -9.38 7.26 8.86
C SER A 51 -9.41 7.99 10.21
N LYS A 52 -9.50 7.27 11.33
CA LYS A 52 -9.51 7.86 12.67
C LYS A 52 -8.13 7.95 13.33
N VAL A 53 -7.14 7.26 12.78
CA VAL A 53 -5.78 7.23 13.35
C VAL A 53 -5.14 8.61 13.33
N GLU A 54 -5.24 9.30 12.19
CA GLU A 54 -4.61 10.61 11.98
C GLU A 54 -5.17 11.71 12.91
N PRO A 55 -6.50 11.89 13.04
CA PRO A 55 -7.05 12.82 14.02
C PRO A 55 -6.67 12.50 15.47
N ILE A 56 -6.60 11.22 15.83
CA ILE A 56 -6.23 10.78 17.19
C ILE A 56 -4.76 11.07 17.46
N LEU A 57 -3.87 10.80 16.50
CA LEU A 57 -2.46 11.13 16.64
C LEU A 57 -2.27 12.64 16.79
N ARG A 58 -3.00 13.48 16.03
CA ARG A 58 -2.97 14.93 16.23
C ARG A 58 -3.38 15.35 17.64
N SER A 59 -4.48 14.81 18.16
CA SER A 59 -4.94 15.17 19.52
C SER A 59 -3.98 14.70 20.61
N LEU A 60 -3.34 13.54 20.41
CA LEU A 60 -2.30 13.05 21.31
C LEU A 60 -1.03 13.90 21.25
N HIS A 61 -0.58 14.31 20.07
CA HIS A 61 0.56 15.20 19.93
C HIS A 61 0.29 16.59 20.54
N ALA A 62 -0.93 17.11 20.42
CA ALA A 62 -1.33 18.34 21.09
C ALA A 62 -1.28 18.23 22.63
N LYS A 63 -1.53 17.03 23.18
CA LYS A 63 -1.58 16.80 24.63
C LYS A 63 -0.24 16.43 25.26
N PHE A 64 0.52 15.58 24.58
CA PHE A 64 1.74 14.95 25.13
C PHE A 64 3.02 15.46 24.47
N GLY A 65 2.91 16.26 23.40
CA GLY A 65 4.04 16.86 22.70
C GLY A 65 4.46 16.12 21.43
N PRO A 66 5.64 16.44 20.88
CA PRO A 66 6.08 15.99 19.56
C PRO A 66 6.38 14.49 19.46
N MET A 67 6.50 13.79 20.60
CA MET A 67 6.77 12.37 20.63
C MET A 67 5.80 11.67 21.59
N VAL A 68 5.04 10.72 21.07
CA VAL A 68 3.98 10.03 21.80
C VAL A 68 4.22 8.54 21.78
N THR A 69 4.14 7.91 22.95
CA THR A 69 4.14 6.46 23.06
C THR A 69 2.72 5.92 23.04
N LEU A 70 2.44 4.98 22.15
CA LEU A 70 1.20 4.24 22.08
C LEU A 70 1.46 2.75 22.25
N ARG A 71 0.70 2.08 23.11
CA ARG A 71 0.68 0.62 23.18
C ARG A 71 -0.44 0.09 22.30
N ILE A 72 -0.06 -0.68 21.29
CA ILE A 72 -0.97 -1.31 20.33
C ILE A 72 -0.74 -2.82 20.46
N GLY A 73 -1.70 -3.53 21.03
CA GLY A 73 -1.52 -4.94 21.36
C GLY A 73 -0.46 -5.11 22.45
N THR A 74 0.53 -5.94 22.15
CA THR A 74 1.74 -6.15 22.96
C THR A 74 2.91 -5.26 22.53
N ARG A 75 2.77 -4.50 21.43
CA ARG A 75 3.82 -3.64 20.88
C ARG A 75 3.75 -2.22 21.45
N THR A 76 4.92 -1.63 21.63
CA THR A 76 5.07 -0.20 21.90
C THR A 76 5.43 0.49 20.59
N ALA A 77 4.56 1.37 20.13
CA ALA A 77 4.77 2.21 18.96
C ALA A 77 5.07 3.64 19.43
N ILE A 78 6.11 4.25 18.85
CA ILE A 78 6.49 5.63 19.12
C ILE A 78 6.15 6.44 17.87
N PHE A 79 5.30 7.45 18.05
CA PHE A 79 4.92 8.37 17.01
C PHE A 79 5.69 9.67 17.18
N VAL A 80 6.30 10.14 16.10
CA VAL A 80 7.13 11.33 16.05
C VAL A 80 6.48 12.34 15.11
N ALA A 81 6.17 13.53 15.61
CA ALA A 81 5.61 14.66 14.88
C ALA A 81 6.53 15.89 14.99
N ASP A 82 7.83 15.68 15.01
CA ASP A 82 8.84 16.72 14.95
C ASP A 82 9.78 16.50 13.76
N ARG A 83 10.09 17.59 13.04
CA ARG A 83 10.91 17.54 11.82
C ARG A 83 12.36 17.18 12.08
N THR A 84 12.94 17.66 13.19
CA THR A 84 14.35 17.45 13.51
C THR A 84 14.60 15.99 13.91
N LEU A 85 13.71 15.45 14.75
CA LEU A 85 13.71 14.05 15.16
C LEU A 85 13.41 13.11 13.98
N ALA A 86 12.46 13.48 13.09
CA ALA A 86 12.20 12.71 11.88
C ALA A 86 13.42 12.69 10.95
N HIS A 87 14.13 13.81 10.78
CA HIS A 87 15.36 13.87 9.99
C HIS A 87 16.48 13.01 10.63
N GLU A 88 16.65 13.10 11.94
CA GLU A 88 17.64 12.28 12.66
C GLU A 88 17.34 10.78 12.51
N ALA A 89 16.08 10.37 12.65
CA ALA A 89 15.70 8.96 12.53
C ALA A 89 15.77 8.45 11.08
N LEU A 90 15.20 9.19 10.12
CA LEU A 90 15.02 8.72 8.75
C LEU A 90 16.22 8.97 7.84
N ILE A 91 17.08 9.95 8.15
CA ILE A 91 18.26 10.28 7.35
C ILE A 91 19.53 9.86 8.09
N LEU A 92 19.82 10.47 9.24
CA LEU A 92 21.09 10.27 9.95
C LEU A 92 21.23 8.83 10.47
N SER A 93 20.16 8.27 11.00
CA SER A 93 20.09 6.91 11.55
C SER A 93 19.28 5.94 10.67
N SER A 94 19.21 6.22 9.36
CA SER A 94 18.35 5.50 8.43
C SER A 94 18.54 3.98 8.47
N ALA A 95 19.78 3.48 8.60
CA ALA A 95 20.05 2.05 8.66
C ALA A 95 19.46 1.37 9.91
N VAL A 96 19.35 2.07 11.04
CA VAL A 96 18.80 1.56 12.30
C VAL A 96 17.27 1.49 12.24
N TYR A 97 16.63 2.46 11.58
CA TYR A 97 15.18 2.58 11.47
C TYR A 97 14.60 2.09 10.12
N ALA A 98 15.44 1.57 9.23
CA ALA A 98 15.01 1.04 7.94
C ALA A 98 14.24 -0.28 8.08
N ASP A 99 14.39 -0.97 9.21
CA ASP A 99 13.76 -2.27 9.40
C ASP A 99 12.24 -2.17 9.51
N ARG A 100 11.57 -3.26 9.14
CA ARG A 100 10.12 -3.41 9.26
C ARG A 100 9.84 -4.54 10.23
N PRO A 101 9.06 -4.29 11.28
CA PRO A 101 8.70 -5.32 12.21
C PRO A 101 8.02 -6.52 11.53
N PRO A 102 8.22 -7.74 12.06
CA PRO A 102 7.69 -8.94 11.42
C PRO A 102 6.17 -8.83 11.18
N PRO A 103 5.67 -9.29 10.02
CA PRO A 103 4.27 -9.23 9.62
C PRO A 103 3.40 -10.19 10.44
N GLY A 104 2.13 -9.82 10.62
CA GLY A 104 1.11 -10.75 11.10
C GLY A 104 0.74 -11.83 10.06
N ALA A 105 -0.02 -12.84 10.49
CA ALA A 105 -0.40 -13.99 9.67
C ALA A 105 -1.10 -13.60 8.35
N THR A 106 -2.00 -12.61 8.37
CA THR A 106 -2.69 -12.16 7.15
C THR A 106 -1.74 -11.46 6.19
N ARG A 107 -0.81 -10.64 6.68
CA ARG A 107 0.15 -9.89 5.87
C ARG A 107 1.17 -10.84 5.22
N ARG A 108 1.57 -11.92 5.90
CA ARG A 108 2.40 -12.99 5.30
C ARG A 108 1.72 -13.63 4.09
N LEU A 109 0.43 -13.94 4.20
CA LEU A 109 -0.36 -14.50 3.10
C LEU A 109 -0.51 -13.52 1.93
N ILE A 110 -0.77 -12.23 2.22
CA ILE A 110 -0.99 -11.20 1.20
C ILE A 110 0.32 -10.82 0.49
N ASN A 111 1.45 -10.83 1.20
CA ASN A 111 2.73 -10.30 0.72
C ASN A 111 3.74 -11.38 0.34
N SER A 112 3.28 -12.55 -0.09
CA SER A 112 4.16 -13.64 -0.55
C SER A 112 5.31 -13.93 0.42
N ASN A 113 4.98 -14.06 1.72
CA ASN A 113 5.95 -14.31 2.78
C ASN A 113 7.12 -13.29 2.84
N LEU A 114 6.83 -11.99 2.69
CA LEU A 114 7.84 -10.90 2.75
C LEU A 114 8.84 -10.87 1.59
N HIS A 115 8.40 -11.23 0.39
CA HIS A 115 9.17 -10.99 -0.83
C HIS A 115 8.75 -9.70 -1.52
N ILE A 116 8.49 -8.62 -0.76
CA ILE A 116 8.05 -7.31 -1.31
C ILE A 116 8.80 -6.11 -0.72
N ILE A 117 9.01 -5.05 -1.50
CA ILE A 117 9.80 -3.89 -1.03
C ILE A 117 9.07 -3.09 0.06
N SER A 118 7.74 -3.04 0.05
CA SER A 118 6.96 -2.12 0.89
C SER A 118 6.82 -2.56 2.36
N SER A 119 7.01 -3.86 2.67
CA SER A 119 6.76 -4.37 4.02
C SER A 119 7.79 -5.38 4.52
N SER A 120 8.82 -5.70 3.75
CA SER A 120 9.79 -6.71 4.16
C SER A 120 10.85 -6.09 5.06
N SER A 121 11.37 -6.89 5.98
CA SER A 121 12.43 -6.48 6.89
C SER A 121 13.68 -6.08 6.11
N TYR A 122 14.42 -5.14 6.67
CA TYR A 122 15.63 -4.64 6.04
C TYR A 122 16.70 -5.74 6.06
N GLY A 123 17.20 -6.11 4.89
CA GLY A 123 18.16 -7.21 4.74
C GLY A 123 18.69 -7.32 3.32
N PRO A 124 19.56 -8.31 3.03
CA PRO A 124 20.13 -8.51 1.70
C PRO A 124 19.08 -8.67 0.60
N THR A 125 18.03 -9.47 0.84
CA THR A 125 16.92 -9.67 -0.11
C THR A 125 16.15 -8.37 -0.39
N TRP A 126 15.81 -7.61 0.65
CA TRP A 126 15.14 -6.31 0.48
C TRP A 126 16.01 -5.32 -0.31
N ARG A 127 17.32 -5.25 0.00
CA ARG A 127 18.28 -4.38 -0.70
C ARG A 127 18.39 -4.77 -2.18
N LEU A 128 18.44 -6.06 -2.48
CA LEU A 128 18.49 -6.57 -3.84
C LEU A 128 17.22 -6.20 -4.64
N LEU A 129 16.04 -6.50 -4.10
CA LEU A 129 14.76 -6.18 -4.75
C LEU A 129 14.61 -4.66 -4.98
N ARG A 130 14.94 -3.84 -3.97
CA ARG A 130 14.90 -2.38 -4.09
C ARG A 130 15.87 -1.87 -5.15
N ARG A 131 17.09 -2.41 -5.19
CA ARG A 131 18.08 -2.04 -6.21
C ARG A 131 17.62 -2.46 -7.60
N ASN A 132 17.06 -3.65 -7.77
CA ASN A 132 16.53 -4.13 -9.04
C ASN A 132 15.43 -3.20 -9.57
N LEU A 133 14.41 -2.89 -8.76
CA LEU A 133 13.34 -1.95 -9.15
C LEU A 133 13.90 -0.56 -9.51
N THR A 134 14.80 -0.05 -8.67
CA THR A 134 15.34 1.31 -8.86
C THR A 134 16.20 1.40 -10.10
N ALA A 135 17.10 0.44 -10.32
CA ALA A 135 18.06 0.48 -11.42
C ALA A 135 17.43 0.10 -12.77
N GLU A 136 16.56 -0.91 -12.79
CA GLU A 136 16.06 -1.45 -14.06
C GLU A 136 14.78 -0.77 -14.55
N ILE A 137 13.97 -0.20 -13.65
CA ILE A 137 12.65 0.35 -14.00
C ILE A 137 12.56 1.85 -13.73
N LEU A 138 12.91 2.29 -12.52
CA LEU A 138 12.68 3.67 -12.08
C LEU A 138 13.84 4.64 -12.38
N HIS A 139 14.98 4.12 -12.83
CA HIS A 139 16.14 4.95 -13.13
C HIS A 139 15.84 5.90 -14.29
N PRO A 140 16.25 7.19 -14.25
CA PRO A 140 15.93 8.15 -15.31
C PRO A 140 16.33 7.71 -16.73
N SER A 141 17.41 6.93 -16.87
CA SER A 141 17.81 6.37 -18.17
C SER A 141 16.83 5.31 -18.69
N ARG A 142 16.17 4.56 -17.81
CA ARG A 142 15.15 3.54 -18.14
C ARG A 142 13.78 4.18 -18.34
N VAL A 143 13.44 5.22 -17.58
CA VAL A 143 12.18 5.97 -17.79
C VAL A 143 12.05 6.48 -19.23
N LYS A 144 13.17 6.87 -19.87
CA LYS A 144 13.19 7.28 -21.28
C LYS A 144 12.82 6.15 -22.25
N SER A 145 13.14 4.89 -21.97
CA SER A 145 12.75 3.77 -22.86
C SER A 145 11.25 3.52 -22.87
N TYR A 146 10.51 3.96 -21.84
CA TYR A 146 9.05 3.90 -21.81
C TYR A 146 8.36 5.06 -22.53
N THR A 147 9.06 5.82 -23.38
CA THR A 147 8.45 6.95 -24.12
C THR A 147 7.25 6.52 -24.95
N HIS A 148 7.33 5.38 -25.64
CA HIS A 148 6.18 4.85 -26.37
C HIS A 148 4.99 4.49 -25.48
N ALA A 149 5.25 3.85 -24.33
CA ALA A 149 4.22 3.53 -23.35
C ALA A 149 3.56 4.80 -22.77
N ARG A 150 4.35 5.85 -22.50
CA ARG A 150 3.84 7.14 -22.03
C ARG A 150 2.96 7.82 -23.09
N ASN A 151 3.37 7.80 -24.37
CA ASN A 151 2.56 8.33 -25.47
C ASN A 151 1.24 7.57 -25.63
N TRP A 152 1.28 6.23 -25.54
CA TRP A 152 0.08 5.40 -25.56
C TRP A 152 -0.89 5.72 -24.42
N VAL A 153 -0.40 5.87 -23.20
CA VAL A 153 -1.23 6.24 -22.04
C VAL A 153 -1.79 7.66 -22.16
N LEU A 154 -1.03 8.60 -22.74
CA LEU A 154 -1.53 9.95 -23.03
C LEU A 154 -2.70 9.92 -24.02
N GLN A 155 -2.62 9.10 -25.07
CA GLN A 155 -3.72 8.90 -26.02
C GLN A 155 -4.96 8.31 -25.34
N ILE A 156 -4.79 7.32 -24.45
CA ILE A 156 -5.90 6.78 -23.64
C ILE A 156 -6.56 7.90 -22.83
N LEU A 157 -5.76 8.75 -22.18
CA LEU A 157 -6.27 9.84 -21.36
C LEU A 157 -7.08 10.85 -22.21
N GLN A 158 -6.53 11.26 -23.36
CA GLN A 158 -7.17 12.17 -24.31
C GLN A 158 -8.52 11.62 -24.81
N ASN A 159 -8.53 10.38 -25.33
CA ASN A 159 -9.74 9.74 -25.82
C ASN A 159 -10.85 9.65 -24.76
N ARG A 160 -10.46 9.42 -23.49
CA ARG A 160 -11.43 9.36 -22.39
C ARG A 160 -11.98 10.74 -22.01
N PHE A 161 -11.17 11.79 -22.08
CA PHE A 161 -11.67 13.16 -21.89
C PHE A 161 -12.60 13.58 -23.03
N GLU A 162 -12.23 13.32 -24.27
CA GLU A 162 -13.08 13.65 -25.43
C GLU A 162 -14.42 12.92 -25.39
N SER A 163 -14.43 11.63 -25.04
CA SER A 163 -15.68 10.87 -24.97
C SER A 163 -16.63 11.36 -23.86
N GLN A 164 -16.11 11.79 -22.71
CA GLN A 164 -16.94 12.39 -21.66
C GLN A 164 -17.38 13.82 -21.97
N ALA A 165 -16.51 14.63 -22.59
CA ALA A 165 -16.85 15.97 -23.05
C ALA A 165 -18.01 15.93 -24.06
N LYS A 166 -17.96 15.01 -25.03
CA LYS A 166 -19.04 14.78 -26.01
C LYS A 166 -20.35 14.35 -25.36
N ALA A 167 -20.31 13.69 -24.21
CA ALA A 167 -21.50 13.29 -23.46
C ALA A 167 -22.12 14.45 -22.65
N GLY A 168 -21.52 15.65 -22.68
CA GLY A 168 -21.97 16.81 -21.90
C GLY A 168 -21.88 16.58 -20.39
N ARG A 169 -21.10 15.59 -19.96
CA ARG A 169 -20.99 15.20 -18.56
C ARG A 169 -19.79 15.86 -17.91
N PRO A 170 -19.93 16.19 -16.63
CA PRO A 170 -18.80 16.62 -15.84
C PRO A 170 -17.73 15.53 -15.74
N ILE A 171 -16.47 15.94 -15.97
CA ILE A 171 -15.32 15.04 -16.01
C ILE A 171 -14.69 14.91 -14.62
N CYS A 172 -14.58 13.70 -14.10
CA CYS A 172 -13.81 13.41 -12.88
C CYS A 172 -12.34 13.15 -13.25
N ALA A 173 -11.53 14.20 -13.40
CA ALA A 173 -10.17 14.08 -13.94
C ALA A 173 -9.30 13.02 -13.21
N MET A 174 -9.40 12.94 -11.88
CA MET A 174 -8.64 12.00 -11.06
C MET A 174 -8.85 10.53 -11.47
N GLU A 175 -10.08 10.14 -11.81
CA GLU A 175 -10.36 8.75 -12.22
C GLU A 175 -9.67 8.40 -13.54
N HIS A 176 -9.61 9.36 -14.47
CA HIS A 176 -8.94 9.19 -15.74
C HIS A 176 -7.43 9.13 -15.57
N PHE A 177 -6.83 10.00 -14.75
CA PHE A 177 -5.40 9.94 -14.43
C PHE A 177 -5.03 8.64 -13.72
N GLN A 178 -5.80 8.21 -12.72
CA GLN A 178 -5.57 6.94 -12.02
C GLN A 178 -5.62 5.76 -12.98
N TYR A 179 -6.61 5.72 -13.89
CA TYR A 179 -6.72 4.65 -14.87
C TYR A 179 -5.53 4.66 -15.85
N ALA A 180 -5.18 5.84 -16.40
CA ALA A 180 -4.07 6.02 -17.30
C ALA A 180 -2.74 5.57 -16.65
N MET A 181 -2.45 6.03 -15.44
CA MET A 181 -1.27 5.62 -14.68
C MET A 181 -1.28 4.13 -14.35
N PHE A 182 -2.44 3.56 -14.05
CA PHE A 182 -2.57 2.12 -13.81
C PHE A 182 -2.25 1.31 -15.06
N CYS A 183 -2.72 1.72 -16.25
CA CYS A 183 -2.34 1.10 -17.52
C CYS A 183 -0.82 1.15 -17.75
N LEU A 184 -0.20 2.31 -17.48
CA LEU A 184 1.25 2.45 -17.61
C LEU A 184 2.00 1.49 -16.69
N LEU A 185 1.58 1.40 -15.41
CA LEU A 185 2.22 0.52 -14.43
C LEU A 185 2.05 -0.96 -14.77
N VAL A 186 0.87 -1.37 -15.24
CA VAL A 186 0.64 -2.76 -15.70
C VAL A 186 1.55 -3.09 -16.88
N LEU A 187 1.68 -2.18 -17.85
CA LEU A 187 2.59 -2.35 -18.97
C LEU A 187 4.06 -2.40 -18.50
N MET A 188 4.49 -1.51 -17.61
CA MET A 188 5.85 -1.55 -17.05
C MET A 188 6.13 -2.84 -16.28
N CYS A 189 5.12 -3.41 -15.60
CA CYS A 189 5.25 -4.65 -14.85
C CYS A 189 5.33 -5.88 -15.75
N PHE A 190 4.39 -6.05 -16.68
CA PHE A 190 4.26 -7.28 -17.48
C PHE A 190 4.85 -7.17 -18.89
N GLY A 191 5.05 -5.96 -19.40
CA GLY A 191 5.66 -5.69 -20.70
C GLY A 191 4.69 -5.68 -21.88
N ASP A 192 3.40 -5.93 -21.64
CA ASP A 192 2.39 -6.10 -22.68
C ASP A 192 1.26 -5.07 -22.55
N LYS A 193 0.74 -4.60 -23.69
CA LYS A 193 -0.48 -3.80 -23.76
C LYS A 193 -1.69 -4.71 -23.59
N LEU A 194 -2.28 -4.71 -22.41
CA LEU A 194 -3.48 -5.50 -22.13
C LEU A 194 -4.75 -4.78 -22.58
N ASP A 195 -5.77 -5.55 -22.91
CA ASP A 195 -7.11 -5.05 -23.20
C ASP A 195 -7.76 -4.42 -21.97
N GLU A 196 -8.73 -3.55 -22.22
CA GLU A 196 -9.41 -2.79 -21.17
C GLU A 196 -10.07 -3.72 -20.13
N ASP A 197 -10.59 -4.88 -20.54
CA ASP A 197 -11.24 -5.82 -19.62
C ASP A 197 -10.24 -6.52 -18.71
N GLN A 198 -9.07 -6.93 -19.23
CA GLN A 198 -7.99 -7.43 -18.37
C GLN A 198 -7.48 -6.35 -17.41
N ILE A 199 -7.27 -5.11 -17.87
CA ILE A 199 -6.87 -4.00 -17.00
C ILE A 199 -7.89 -3.78 -15.89
N LYS A 200 -9.20 -3.79 -16.21
CA LYS A 200 -10.27 -3.67 -15.21
C LYS A 200 -10.26 -4.82 -14.21
N ARG A 201 -10.06 -6.07 -14.67
CA ARG A 201 -9.92 -7.25 -13.78
C ARG A 201 -8.75 -7.08 -12.81
N ILE A 202 -7.57 -6.70 -13.30
CA ILE A 202 -6.38 -6.48 -12.44
C ILE A 202 -6.64 -5.34 -11.45
N LYS A 203 -7.23 -4.24 -11.91
CA LYS A 203 -7.59 -3.10 -11.05
C LYS A 203 -8.54 -3.53 -9.93
N GLU A 204 -9.54 -4.33 -10.26
CA GLU A 204 -10.56 -4.76 -9.30
C GLU A 204 -9.97 -5.68 -8.24
N VAL A 205 -9.19 -6.71 -8.60
CA VAL A 205 -8.57 -7.61 -7.61
C VAL A 205 -7.59 -6.85 -6.70
N GLN A 206 -6.82 -5.90 -7.25
CA GLN A 206 -5.92 -5.05 -6.45
C GLN A 206 -6.70 -4.12 -5.50
N ARG A 207 -7.76 -3.48 -6.00
CA ARG A 207 -8.62 -2.61 -5.20
C ARG A 207 -9.31 -3.37 -4.07
N GLN A 208 -9.83 -4.56 -4.35
CA GLN A 208 -10.44 -5.45 -3.35
C GLN A 208 -9.46 -5.76 -2.22
N MET A 209 -8.21 -6.09 -2.54
CA MET A 209 -7.18 -6.36 -1.53
C MET A 209 -6.85 -5.12 -0.69
N ILE A 210 -6.71 -3.94 -1.31
CA ILE A 210 -6.38 -2.69 -0.61
C ILE A 210 -7.53 -2.25 0.31
N VAL A 211 -8.77 -2.25 -0.19
CA VAL A 211 -9.94 -1.75 0.58
C VAL A 211 -10.29 -2.70 1.72
N ASN A 212 -10.12 -4.02 1.52
CA ASN A 212 -10.36 -5.00 2.58
C ASN A 212 -9.17 -5.21 3.53
N PHE A 213 -8.03 -4.54 3.30
CA PHE A 213 -6.84 -4.70 4.14
C PHE A 213 -7.15 -4.49 5.63
N GLY A 214 -7.80 -3.37 5.98
CA GLY A 214 -8.20 -3.08 7.36
C GLY A 214 -9.21 -4.07 7.95
N LYS A 215 -10.09 -4.63 7.12
CA LYS A 215 -11.12 -5.61 7.54
C LYS A 215 -10.50 -6.90 8.06
N PHE A 216 -9.34 -7.30 7.52
CA PHE A 216 -8.64 -8.52 7.90
C PHE A 216 -7.67 -8.34 9.07
N ASN A 217 -7.40 -7.10 9.52
CA ASN A 217 -6.51 -6.85 10.65
C ASN A 217 -6.94 -7.60 11.91
N ILE A 218 -8.25 -7.73 12.17
CA ILE A 218 -8.78 -8.48 13.32
C ILE A 218 -8.38 -9.96 13.32
N LEU A 219 -8.04 -10.54 12.16
CA LEU A 219 -7.61 -11.94 12.06
C LEU A 219 -6.17 -12.15 12.57
N ASN A 220 -5.39 -11.07 12.69
CA ASN A 220 -4.06 -11.13 13.28
C ASN A 220 -4.10 -11.27 14.81
N PHE A 221 -5.24 -10.94 15.44
CA PHE A 221 -5.45 -11.18 16.87
C PHE A 221 -5.72 -12.66 17.09
N TRP A 222 -4.92 -13.32 17.94
CA TRP A 222 -4.96 -14.76 18.20
C TRP A 222 -5.38 -15.61 16.97
N PRO A 223 -4.51 -15.74 15.96
CA PRO A 223 -4.86 -16.37 14.68
C PRO A 223 -5.46 -17.78 14.83
N ARG A 224 -5.03 -18.57 15.84
CA ARG A 224 -5.60 -19.90 16.11
C ARG A 224 -7.08 -19.82 16.51
N VAL A 225 -7.42 -18.86 17.36
CA VAL A 225 -8.79 -18.64 17.82
C VAL A 225 -9.64 -18.06 16.69
N THR A 226 -9.13 -17.07 15.95
CA THR A 226 -9.88 -16.45 14.85
C THR A 226 -10.04 -17.37 13.65
N LYS A 227 -9.13 -18.31 13.40
CA LYS A 227 -9.34 -19.39 12.40
C LYS A 227 -10.59 -20.22 12.72
N ILE A 228 -10.94 -20.38 14.00
CA ILE A 228 -12.11 -21.14 14.44
C ILE A 228 -13.36 -20.25 14.51
N LEU A 229 -13.26 -19.07 15.15
CA LEU A 229 -14.40 -18.18 15.39
C LEU A 229 -14.77 -17.31 14.18
N LEU A 230 -13.79 -16.88 13.39
CA LEU A 230 -13.95 -15.98 12.23
C LEU A 230 -13.69 -16.70 10.90
N ARG A 231 -14.11 -17.98 10.79
CA ARG A 231 -13.92 -18.84 9.61
C ARG A 231 -14.31 -18.16 8.30
N ASN A 232 -15.45 -17.47 8.27
CA ASN A 232 -15.94 -16.82 7.06
C ASN A 232 -15.02 -15.69 6.58
N ARG A 233 -14.41 -14.93 7.49
CA ARG A 233 -13.44 -13.88 7.15
C ARG A 233 -12.12 -14.46 6.64
N TRP A 234 -11.67 -15.57 7.22
CA TRP A 234 -10.52 -16.30 6.69
C TRP A 234 -10.80 -16.84 5.29
N LYS A 235 -11.96 -17.46 5.05
CA LYS A 235 -12.39 -17.91 3.71
C LYS A 235 -12.41 -16.77 2.70
N GLU A 236 -12.93 -15.60 3.10
CA GLU A 236 -12.95 -14.41 2.24
C GLU A 236 -11.52 -13.93 1.90
N LEU A 237 -10.60 -13.90 2.88
CA LEU A 237 -9.21 -13.54 2.63
C LEU A 237 -8.54 -14.51 1.66
N PHE A 238 -8.71 -15.83 1.85
CA PHE A 238 -8.18 -16.84 0.93
C PHE A 238 -8.80 -16.73 -0.47
N PHE A 239 -10.10 -16.45 -0.55
CA PHE A 239 -10.79 -16.25 -1.82
C PHE A 239 -10.24 -15.04 -2.57
N LEU A 240 -10.10 -13.89 -1.92
CA LEU A 240 -9.54 -12.69 -2.55
C LEU A 240 -8.11 -12.91 -3.02
N ARG A 241 -7.30 -13.63 -2.22
CA ARG A 241 -5.95 -14.00 -2.61
C ARG A 241 -5.93 -14.89 -3.86
N LYS A 242 -6.80 -15.90 -3.90
CA LYS A 242 -6.95 -16.78 -5.06
C LYS A 242 -7.37 -16.00 -6.32
N CYS A 243 -8.34 -15.09 -6.21
CA CYS A 243 -8.73 -14.24 -7.34
C CYS A 243 -7.56 -13.39 -7.86
N GLN A 244 -6.69 -12.92 -6.98
CA GLN A 244 -5.49 -12.19 -7.35
C GLN A 244 -4.52 -13.08 -8.15
N ASP A 245 -4.32 -14.31 -7.68
CA ASP A 245 -3.45 -15.31 -8.31
C ASP A 245 -3.98 -15.74 -9.69
N ASP A 246 -5.29 -15.99 -9.80
CA ASP A 246 -5.96 -16.38 -11.05
C ASP A 246 -5.83 -15.30 -12.15
N VAL A 247 -5.66 -14.02 -11.76
CA VAL A 247 -5.49 -12.91 -12.70
C VAL A 247 -4.01 -12.66 -13.04
N LEU A 248 -3.11 -12.72 -12.05
CA LEU A 248 -1.73 -12.24 -12.22
C LEU A 248 -0.73 -13.33 -12.61
N ILE A 249 -0.92 -14.57 -12.18
CA ILE A 249 -0.03 -15.68 -12.54
C ILE A 249 -0.04 -15.97 -14.04
N PRO A 250 -1.19 -15.98 -14.76
CA PRO A 250 -1.18 -16.18 -16.20
C PRO A 250 -0.33 -15.14 -16.95
N LEU A 251 -0.34 -13.89 -16.49
CA LEU A 251 0.46 -12.81 -17.10
C LEU A 251 1.96 -13.04 -16.90
N ILE A 252 2.37 -13.46 -15.69
CA ILE A 252 3.77 -13.80 -15.39
C ILE A 252 4.24 -14.97 -16.25
N ARG A 253 3.41 -16.02 -16.38
CA ARG A 253 3.74 -17.21 -17.18
C ARG A 253 3.83 -16.89 -18.67
N ALA A 254 2.87 -16.12 -19.19
CA ALA A 254 2.90 -15.67 -20.57
C ALA A 254 4.18 -14.89 -20.86
N ARG A 255 4.55 -13.97 -19.96
CA ARG A 255 5.77 -13.18 -20.10
C ARG A 255 7.05 -14.04 -20.03
N LYS A 256 7.12 -14.97 -19.08
CA LYS A 256 8.23 -15.93 -18.96
C LYS A 256 8.42 -16.73 -20.25
N LYS A 257 7.34 -17.27 -20.80
CA LYS A 257 7.35 -18.02 -22.07
C LYS A 257 7.85 -17.16 -23.23
N ALA A 258 7.34 -15.93 -23.36
CA ALA A 258 7.77 -15.00 -24.41
C ALA A 258 9.28 -14.67 -24.32
N LYS A 259 9.80 -14.50 -23.10
CA LYS A 259 11.22 -14.29 -22.85
C LYS A 259 12.07 -15.49 -23.28
N GLU A 260 11.64 -16.71 -22.92
CA GLU A 260 12.34 -17.96 -23.29
C GLU A 260 12.35 -18.17 -24.81
N GLU A 261 11.22 -17.97 -25.49
CA GLU A 261 11.12 -18.05 -26.95
C GLU A 261 12.05 -17.06 -27.64
N ARG A 262 12.17 -15.84 -27.10
CA ARG A 262 13.10 -14.84 -27.63
C ARG A 262 14.55 -15.26 -27.46
N VAL A 263 14.96 -15.70 -26.27
CA VAL A 263 16.34 -16.17 -26.02
C VAL A 263 16.69 -17.32 -26.97
N ASN A 264 15.73 -18.20 -27.25
CA ASN A 264 15.92 -19.30 -28.20
C ASN A 264 16.00 -18.83 -29.66
N LYS A 265 15.22 -17.81 -30.06
CA LYS A 265 15.29 -17.20 -31.40
C LYS A 265 16.61 -16.44 -31.60
N THR A 266 17.06 -15.64 -30.64
CA THR A 266 18.34 -14.91 -30.70
C THR A 266 19.55 -15.85 -30.78
N LYS A 267 19.45 -17.07 -30.22
CA LYS A 267 20.48 -18.11 -30.38
C LYS A 267 20.51 -18.75 -31.77
N LYS A 268 19.37 -18.76 -32.48
CA LYS A 268 19.24 -19.37 -33.82
C LYS A 268 19.47 -18.37 -34.95
N ASP A 269 19.04 -17.12 -34.78
CA ASP A 269 19.13 -16.05 -35.78
C ASP A 269 19.84 -14.83 -35.17
N LYS A 270 21.09 -14.56 -35.58
CA LYS A 270 21.83 -13.32 -35.27
C LYS A 270 21.30 -12.13 -36.10
N LYS A 271 20.00 -11.84 -36.03
CA LYS A 271 19.44 -10.60 -36.57
C LYS A 271 18.71 -9.85 -35.47
N ASP A 272 19.16 -8.61 -35.24
CA ASP A 272 18.50 -7.63 -34.38
C ASP A 272 17.08 -7.39 -34.90
N TYR A 273 16.10 -7.97 -34.21
CA TYR A 273 14.73 -7.54 -34.28
C TYR A 273 14.53 -6.52 -33.15
N GLU A 274 14.72 -5.24 -33.48
CA GLU A 274 14.29 -4.09 -32.67
C GLU A 274 12.78 -3.82 -32.84
N ASP A 275 11.93 -4.85 -32.76
CA ASP A 275 10.49 -4.62 -32.65
C ASP A 275 10.13 -4.43 -31.18
N GLU A 276 9.48 -3.28 -30.89
CA GLU A 276 8.68 -2.82 -29.74
C GLU A 276 8.80 -3.57 -28.39
N TYR A 277 9.96 -4.12 -28.06
CA TYR A 277 10.13 -4.88 -26.83
C TYR A 277 10.30 -3.92 -25.67
N VAL A 278 9.25 -3.82 -24.87
CA VAL A 278 9.31 -3.12 -23.60
C VAL A 278 9.92 -4.04 -22.56
N SER A 279 11.10 -3.70 -22.05
CA SER A 279 11.69 -4.38 -20.89
C SER A 279 10.74 -4.23 -19.69
N SER A 280 10.29 -5.35 -19.15
CA SER A 280 9.33 -5.37 -18.05
C SER A 280 10.00 -5.69 -16.72
N TYR A 281 9.37 -5.28 -15.61
CA TYR A 281 9.87 -5.63 -14.28
C TYR A 281 9.85 -7.15 -14.03
N VAL A 282 8.89 -7.87 -14.59
CA VAL A 282 8.89 -9.35 -14.52
C VAL A 282 10.15 -9.92 -15.16
N ASP A 283 10.61 -9.37 -16.28
CA ASP A 283 11.84 -9.85 -16.93
C ASP A 283 13.06 -9.69 -16.02
N THR A 284 13.16 -8.57 -15.30
CA THR A 284 14.30 -8.26 -14.42
C THR A 284 14.30 -9.13 -13.17
N LEU A 285 13.12 -9.56 -12.70
CA LEU A 285 12.97 -10.49 -11.58
C LEU A 285 13.30 -11.93 -11.96
N LEU A 286 12.97 -12.37 -13.19
CA LEU A 286 13.27 -13.73 -13.67
C LEU A 286 14.78 -14.02 -13.76
N ASP A 287 15.60 -12.98 -13.95
CA ASP A 287 17.06 -13.10 -14.00
C ASP A 287 17.73 -12.90 -12.64
N LEU A 288 16.95 -12.55 -11.62
CA LEU A 288 17.48 -12.16 -10.32
C LEU A 288 17.86 -13.39 -9.48
N GLU A 289 19.08 -13.37 -8.95
CA GLU A 289 19.60 -14.39 -8.04
C GLU A 289 19.64 -13.87 -6.60
N LEU A 290 19.08 -14.65 -5.67
CA LEU A 290 19.05 -14.34 -4.25
C LEU A 290 20.46 -14.50 -3.65
N PRO A 291 20.92 -13.54 -2.83
CA PRO A 291 22.32 -13.46 -2.42
C PRO A 291 22.68 -14.53 -1.37
N GLU A 292 21.74 -14.92 -0.52
CA GLU A 292 21.97 -15.90 0.54
C GLU A 292 21.77 -17.34 0.03
N GLU A 293 20.72 -17.56 -0.77
CA GLU A 293 20.34 -18.89 -1.24
C GLU A 293 21.02 -19.28 -2.56
N LYS A 294 21.71 -18.33 -3.23
CA LYS A 294 22.40 -18.51 -4.52
C LYS A 294 21.53 -19.20 -5.58
N ARG A 295 20.23 -18.89 -5.59
CA ARG A 295 19.25 -19.41 -6.54
C ARG A 295 18.37 -18.28 -7.07
N LYS A 296 17.69 -18.54 -8.18
CA LYS A 296 16.70 -17.62 -8.75
C LYS A 296 15.42 -17.56 -7.92
N LEU A 297 14.70 -16.45 -8.02
CA LEU A 297 13.35 -16.31 -7.49
C LEU A 297 12.41 -17.35 -8.12
N ARG A 298 11.64 -18.04 -7.29
CA ARG A 298 10.59 -18.95 -7.76
C ARG A 298 9.37 -18.15 -8.21
N GLU A 299 8.56 -18.73 -9.10
CA GLU A 299 7.30 -18.12 -9.54
C GLU A 299 6.38 -17.82 -8.35
N GLU A 300 6.39 -18.69 -7.34
CA GLU A 300 5.69 -18.44 -6.08
C GLU A 300 6.25 -17.24 -5.33
N GLU A 301 7.55 -17.00 -5.27
CA GLU A 301 8.09 -15.83 -4.57
C GLU A 301 7.88 -14.52 -5.34
N MET A 302 7.74 -14.61 -6.67
CA MET A 302 7.34 -13.47 -7.49
C MET A 302 5.89 -13.07 -7.27
N TRP A 303 5.02 -14.03 -6.94
CA TRP A 303 3.59 -13.75 -6.85
C TRP A 303 2.76 -14.61 -5.88
N LYS A 304 2.98 -15.91 -5.72
CA LYS A 304 2.23 -16.77 -4.78
C LYS A 304 2.69 -16.63 -3.32
N ALA A 305 1.89 -17.12 -2.38
CA ALA A 305 2.40 -17.43 -1.05
C ALA A 305 3.05 -18.82 -1.06
N VAL A 306 4.13 -19.03 -0.31
CA VAL A 306 4.76 -20.34 -0.14
C VAL A 306 3.78 -21.25 0.63
N ASP A 307 3.40 -22.38 0.04
CA ASP A 307 2.60 -23.40 0.71
C ASP A 307 3.52 -24.25 1.62
N GLY A 308 3.15 -24.41 2.89
CA GLY A 308 3.76 -25.42 3.77
C GLY A 308 4.65 -24.92 4.90
N ASP A 309 4.98 -23.63 4.97
CA ASP A 309 5.56 -23.08 6.20
C ASP A 309 4.43 -22.91 7.22
N ASP A 310 4.47 -23.71 8.30
CA ASP A 310 3.57 -23.58 9.44
C ASP A 310 3.66 -22.13 9.92
N VAL A 311 2.64 -21.32 9.58
CA VAL A 311 2.69 -19.87 9.74
C VAL A 311 3.04 -19.59 11.19
N ASP A 312 4.24 -19.10 11.47
CA ASP A 312 4.62 -18.75 12.84
C ASP A 312 3.57 -17.75 13.36
N LEU A 313 2.82 -18.14 14.38
CA LEU A 313 1.67 -17.38 14.89
C LEU A 313 2.07 -16.40 16.00
N SER A 314 3.36 -16.10 16.13
CA SER A 314 3.83 -15.05 17.01
C SER A 314 3.28 -13.69 16.53
N GLU A 315 2.36 -13.15 17.34
CA GLU A 315 1.57 -11.95 17.07
C GLU A 315 2.44 -10.73 16.95
N LYS A 316 2.38 -10.02 15.81
CA LYS A 316 2.79 -8.63 15.78
C LYS A 316 2.14 -7.79 14.65
N GLU A 317 1.66 -6.57 14.97
CA GLU A 317 0.80 -5.69 14.13
C GLU A 317 1.50 -4.40 13.64
N GLU A 318 1.22 -3.93 12.41
CA GLU A 318 1.59 -2.59 11.88
C GLU A 318 0.62 -2.03 10.82
N PHE A 319 0.56 -0.70 10.72
CA PHE A 319 -0.37 0.10 9.90
C PHE A 319 0.33 0.80 8.70
N THR A 320 -0.41 1.12 7.64
CA THR A 320 0.03 1.96 6.50
C THR A 320 -1.06 2.99 6.18
N VAL A 321 -0.68 4.22 5.82
CA VAL A 321 -1.58 5.39 5.63
C VAL A 321 -1.52 5.91 4.19
N VAL A 322 -2.65 6.43 3.67
CA VAL A 322 -2.82 7.04 2.34
C VAL A 322 -3.37 8.47 2.48
N MET A 323 -3.05 9.36 1.54
CA MET A 323 -3.36 10.80 1.56
C MET A 323 -4.86 11.13 1.67
N LYS A 324 -5.14 12.22 2.41
CA LYS A 324 -6.48 12.69 2.80
C LYS A 324 -7.15 13.63 1.78
N ASN A 325 -6.38 14.43 1.02
CA ASN A 325 -6.92 15.44 0.11
C ASN A 325 -6.35 15.28 -1.32
N PRO A 326 -7.17 14.96 -2.33
CA PRO A 326 -6.74 14.90 -3.72
C PRO A 326 -6.68 16.30 -4.37
N LEU A 327 -5.67 16.54 -5.21
CA LEU A 327 -5.50 17.78 -6.00
C LEU A 327 -6.35 17.74 -7.28
N GLN A 328 -6.91 18.88 -7.73
CA GLN A 328 -7.72 18.99 -8.96
C GLN A 328 -6.93 19.61 -10.13
N ALA A 329 -6.95 19.01 -11.31
CA ALA A 329 -6.29 19.47 -12.55
C ALA A 329 -7.21 20.28 -13.46
N GLN A 330 -6.74 21.40 -14.00
CA GLN A 330 -7.25 22.08 -15.22
C GLN A 330 -6.19 21.99 -16.31
N THR A 331 -6.50 22.16 -17.59
CA THR A 331 -5.50 22.22 -18.67
C THR A 331 -5.70 23.46 -19.52
N SER A 332 -4.65 24.26 -19.72
CA SER A 332 -4.69 25.44 -20.60
C SER A 332 -3.93 25.17 -21.89
N SER A 333 -4.56 25.40 -23.05
CA SER A 333 -3.86 25.63 -24.31
C SER A 333 -3.22 27.01 -24.23
N SER A 334 -1.90 27.07 -24.43
CA SER A 334 -1.07 28.24 -24.20
C SER A 334 -1.47 29.46 -25.06
N ALA A 335 -2.03 30.50 -24.43
CA ALA A 335 -1.88 31.91 -24.86
C ALA A 335 -2.53 32.90 -23.85
N GLU A 336 -2.10 32.96 -22.58
CA GLU A 336 -2.35 34.14 -21.73
C GLU A 336 -1.45 34.15 -20.47
N PRO A 337 -1.08 35.32 -19.91
CA PRO A 337 -0.21 35.40 -18.73
C PRO A 337 -1.00 35.23 -17.43
N ILE A 338 -0.52 34.37 -16.51
CA ILE A 338 -1.21 34.00 -15.26
C ILE A 338 -0.52 34.64 -14.01
N PRO A 339 -1.26 35.00 -12.93
CA PRO A 339 -0.74 35.66 -11.73
C PRO A 339 0.05 34.73 -10.79
N LYS A 340 0.89 35.34 -9.94
CA LYS A 340 2.00 34.77 -9.11
C LYS A 340 1.63 33.75 -8.00
N GLN A 341 0.63 32.89 -8.13
CA GLN A 341 0.30 31.86 -7.12
C GLN A 341 0.23 30.41 -7.64
N SER A 342 0.74 30.12 -8.84
CA SER A 342 0.89 28.74 -9.35
C SER A 342 2.21 28.09 -8.92
N ILE A 343 2.19 26.78 -8.65
CA ILE A 343 3.39 25.95 -8.51
C ILE A 343 3.66 25.31 -9.87
N ASP A 344 4.76 25.70 -10.50
CA ASP A 344 5.12 25.25 -11.85
C ASP A 344 5.87 23.91 -11.80
N LEU A 345 5.40 22.94 -12.60
CA LEU A 345 6.16 21.76 -13.01
C LEU A 345 6.14 21.72 -14.54
N GLU A 346 7.25 22.15 -15.12
CA GLU A 346 7.42 22.28 -16.57
C GLU A 346 8.03 20.99 -17.13
N VAL A 347 7.24 20.22 -17.87
CA VAL A 347 7.71 19.22 -18.84
C VAL A 347 6.88 19.42 -20.10
N GLU A 348 7.54 19.65 -21.23
CA GLU A 348 6.94 20.02 -22.51
C GLU A 348 5.75 19.14 -22.93
N ARG A 349 4.68 19.83 -23.36
CA ARG A 349 3.38 19.40 -23.93
C ARG A 349 2.31 18.91 -22.95
N MET A 350 1.29 19.77 -22.82
CA MET A 350 0.09 19.77 -21.96
C MET A 350 0.31 20.42 -20.59
N LYS A 351 -0.01 21.72 -20.49
CA LYS A 351 0.04 22.48 -19.22
C LYS A 351 -1.24 22.19 -18.44
N VAL A 352 -1.10 21.46 -17.32
CA VAL A 352 -2.20 21.11 -16.42
C VAL A 352 -2.12 22.01 -15.17
N THR A 353 -2.96 23.03 -15.05
CA THR A 353 -3.05 23.96 -13.91
C THR A 353 -3.98 23.45 -12.81
N PHE A 354 -3.48 23.16 -11.61
CA PHE A 354 -4.33 22.62 -10.54
C PHE A 354 -4.85 23.75 -9.62
N HIS A 355 -6.17 23.85 -9.39
CA HIS A 355 -6.76 24.82 -8.44
C HIS A 355 -7.39 24.12 -7.24
N VAL A 356 -7.20 24.69 -6.04
CA VAL A 356 -7.86 24.22 -4.82
C VAL A 356 -9.26 24.84 -4.77
N VAL A 357 -10.31 24.02 -4.86
CA VAL A 357 -11.70 24.49 -4.75
C VAL A 357 -12.22 24.21 -3.33
N PRO A 358 -12.66 25.25 -2.58
CA PRO A 358 -13.32 25.06 -1.30
C PRO A 358 -14.65 24.31 -1.44
N THR A 359 -14.95 23.45 -0.48
CA THR A 359 -16.14 22.57 -0.44
C THR A 359 -17.49 23.30 -0.44
N GLU A 360 -17.51 24.61 -0.24
CA GLU A 360 -18.72 25.43 -0.06
C GLU A 360 -19.44 25.79 -1.37
N ASN A 361 -18.83 25.55 -2.55
CA ASN A 361 -19.36 26.00 -3.84
C ASN A 361 -20.16 24.94 -4.64
N TYR A 362 -20.62 23.86 -4.02
CA TYR A 362 -21.48 22.87 -4.68
C TYR A 362 -22.97 23.17 -4.40
N PRO A 363 -23.78 23.55 -5.40
CA PRO A 363 -25.22 23.65 -5.23
C PRO A 363 -25.82 22.23 -5.30
N ASN A 364 -26.65 21.91 -4.30
CA ASN A 364 -27.34 20.64 -4.03
C ASN A 364 -26.56 19.59 -3.23
N SER A 365 -26.32 19.89 -1.94
CA SER A 365 -26.03 18.89 -0.89
C SER A 365 -27.20 18.75 0.09
N GLU A 366 -28.43 18.66 -0.41
CA GLU A 366 -29.58 18.18 0.37
C GLU A 366 -30.06 16.84 -0.18
N MET A 367 -29.52 15.75 0.38
CA MET A 367 -30.19 14.49 0.71
C MET A 367 -29.16 13.39 0.96
N ALA A 368 -28.87 13.15 2.26
CA ALA A 368 -28.65 11.85 2.90
C ALA A 368 -27.75 12.00 4.13
N SER A 369 -28.36 12.33 5.26
CA SER A 369 -27.78 12.09 6.58
C SER A 369 -27.66 10.58 6.78
N GLY A 370 -26.49 10.00 6.53
CA GLY A 370 -26.28 8.56 6.74
C GLY A 370 -25.06 7.96 6.05
N SER A 371 -23.88 8.14 6.66
CA SER A 371 -22.64 7.38 6.43
C SER A 371 -22.03 7.37 5.01
N ALA A 372 -20.77 7.84 4.95
CA ALA A 372 -19.88 7.86 3.79
C ALA A 372 -20.25 8.87 2.69
N GLU A 373 -19.85 10.12 2.93
CA GLU A 373 -19.69 11.17 1.91
C GLU A 373 -18.86 10.63 0.73
N ARG A 374 -19.57 10.20 -0.32
CA ARG A 374 -19.01 10.07 -1.66
C ARG A 374 -18.99 11.47 -2.26
N ALA A 375 -17.86 12.17 -2.15
CA ALA A 375 -17.64 13.36 -2.96
C ALA A 375 -17.50 12.93 -4.42
N ALA A 376 -18.60 13.02 -5.17
CA ALA A 376 -18.60 12.85 -6.62
C ALA A 376 -18.06 14.16 -7.24
N PHE A 377 -17.04 14.02 -8.10
CA PHE A 377 -16.39 15.15 -8.75
C PHE A 377 -17.19 15.55 -9.99
N TYR A 378 -17.82 16.72 -9.95
CA TYR A 378 -18.53 17.30 -11.11
C TYR A 378 -17.73 18.50 -11.68
N LEU A 379 -17.23 18.43 -12.92
CA LEU A 379 -16.73 19.58 -13.71
C LEU A 379 -17.82 20.16 -14.63
N LYS A 380 -18.40 21.32 -14.31
CA LYS A 380 -19.37 21.96 -15.21
C LYS A 380 -18.66 22.55 -16.41
N TRP A 381 -18.98 22.07 -17.61
CA TRP A 381 -18.59 22.70 -18.88
C TRP A 381 -19.58 23.84 -19.16
N ALA A 382 -19.07 25.05 -19.43
CA ALA A 382 -19.83 26.15 -20.02
C ALA A 382 -19.18 26.47 -21.38
N PRO A 383 -19.98 26.82 -22.41
CA PRO A 383 -19.61 26.73 -23.83
C PRO A 383 -18.38 27.55 -24.23
#